data_AF-F8UV74-F1
#
_entry.id   AF-F8UV74-F1
#
_cell.length_a   1.000
_cell.length_b   1.000
_cell.length_c   1.000
_cell.angle_alpha   90.00
_cell.angle_beta   90.00
_cell.angle_gamma   90.00
#
_symmetry.space_group_name_H-M   'P 1'
#
loop_
_entity.id
_entity.type
_entity.pdbx_description
1 polymer ?
#
loop_
_entity_poly.entity_id
_entity_poly.type
_entity_poly.pdbx_seq_one_letter_code
_entity_poly.pdbx_strand_id
1 'polypeptide(L)'
;TPKDIKLTAFPSESVKEGDTVIISCTCGNVPETWIILKKKAETGDTVLKSIDGAYTIRKAQLKDAGVYECESKNKVGSQLRSLTLDVQGRENNKDYFSPELLVLYFASSLIIPAIGMIIYFARKANMKGSYSLVEAQKSKV
;
A
#
# COMPACT_ATOMS: atom_id res chain seq x y z
N THR A 1 -18.19 31.60 25.56
CA THR A 1 -17.26 30.60 25.00
C THR A 1 -17.18 30.77 23.49
N PRO A 2 -16.10 30.34 22.82
CA PRO A 2 -15.99 30.39 21.36
C PRO A 2 -17.14 29.64 20.68
N LYS A 3 -17.55 30.06 19.48
CA LYS A 3 -18.64 29.45 18.69
C LYS A 3 -18.16 29.17 17.26
N ASP A 4 -18.81 28.22 16.60
CA ASP A 4 -18.56 27.86 15.20
C ASP A 4 -17.12 27.39 14.92
N ILE A 5 -16.57 26.58 15.83
CA ILE A 5 -15.28 25.92 15.61
C ILE A 5 -15.42 24.90 14.46
N LYS A 6 -14.54 25.03 13.47
CA LYS A 6 -14.44 24.10 12.34
C LYS A 6 -13.02 23.56 12.28
N LEU A 7 -12.89 22.25 12.39
CA LEU A 7 -11.64 21.53 12.22
C LEU A 7 -11.79 20.65 10.98
N THR A 8 -10.91 20.83 10.00
CA THR A 8 -10.96 20.12 8.71
C THR A 8 -9.58 19.67 8.28
N ALA A 9 -9.54 18.64 7.42
CA ALA A 9 -8.34 18.22 6.71
C ALA A 9 -8.56 18.36 5.19
N PHE A 10 -7.59 18.94 4.49
CA PHE A 10 -7.57 19.06 3.04
C PHE A 10 -6.39 18.27 2.46
N PRO A 11 -6.57 17.42 1.43
CA PRO A 11 -7.78 17.25 0.62
C PRO A 11 -8.90 16.43 1.28
N SER A 12 -8.55 15.58 2.26
CA SER A 12 -9.47 14.68 2.95
C SER A 12 -8.88 14.21 4.28
N GLU A 13 -9.70 13.56 5.11
CA GLU A 13 -9.26 12.89 6.36
C GLU A 13 -8.61 11.51 6.12
N SER A 14 -8.67 10.99 4.89
CA SER A 14 -7.95 9.79 4.47
C SER A 14 -7.13 10.12 3.23
N VAL A 15 -5.81 9.99 3.33
CA VAL A 15 -4.84 10.38 2.29
C VAL A 15 -3.82 9.28 2.06
N LYS A 16 -3.05 9.35 0.97
CA LYS A 16 -1.99 8.39 0.70
C LYS A 16 -0.65 8.88 1.23
N GLU A 17 0.22 7.94 1.53
CA GLU A 17 1.59 8.22 1.93
C GLU A 17 2.35 9.01 0.83
N GLY A 18 2.92 10.14 1.23
CA GLY A 18 3.58 11.09 0.35
C GLY A 18 2.70 12.28 -0.06
N ASP A 19 1.40 12.27 0.23
CA ASP A 19 0.51 13.40 -0.03
C ASP A 19 0.84 14.59 0.89
N THR A 20 0.37 15.78 0.50
CA THR A 20 0.43 16.97 1.37
C THR A 20 -0.95 17.22 1.95
N VAL A 21 -1.03 17.30 3.27
CA VAL A 21 -2.28 17.52 4.01
C VAL A 21 -2.20 18.81 4.80
N ILE A 22 -3.29 19.57 4.79
CA ILE A 22 -3.45 20.76 5.62
C ILE A 22 -4.57 20.51 6.60
N ILE A 23 -4.25 20.50 7.90
CA ILE A 23 -5.22 20.45 8.98
C ILE A 23 -5.49 21.89 9.40
N SER A 24 -6.74 22.34 9.25
CA SER A 24 -7.13 23.72 9.49
C SER A 24 -8.18 23.80 10.58
N CYS A 25 -7.92 24.63 11.58
CA CYS A 25 -8.90 24.98 12.59
C CYS A 25 -9.26 26.45 12.48
N THR A 26 -10.55 26.73 12.30
CA THR A 26 -11.10 28.08 12.28
C THR A 26 -12.17 28.22 13.35
N CYS A 27 -12.31 29.42 13.89
CA CYS A 27 -13.34 29.75 14.86
C CYS A 27 -14.07 30.99 14.37
N GLY A 28 -15.41 31.01 14.44
CA GLY A 28 -16.21 32.16 14.03
C GLY A 28 -15.83 33.44 14.80
N ASN A 29 -16.15 34.60 14.21
CA ASN A 29 -15.76 35.97 14.60
C ASN A 29 -15.97 36.30 16.10
N VAL A 30 -15.08 35.79 16.94
CA VAL A 30 -15.01 36.06 18.37
C VAL A 30 -13.69 36.78 18.61
N PRO A 31 -13.71 38.06 19.04
CA PRO A 31 -12.51 38.81 19.37
C PRO A 31 -11.63 38.05 20.38
N GLU A 32 -10.31 38.13 20.21
CA GLU A 32 -9.32 37.58 21.16
C GLU A 32 -9.42 36.05 21.38
N THR A 33 -9.66 35.28 20.32
CA THR A 33 -9.69 33.82 20.40
C THR A 33 -8.32 33.23 20.08
N TRP A 34 -7.77 32.45 21.00
CA TRP A 34 -6.54 31.68 20.78
C TRP A 34 -6.89 30.29 20.25
N ILE A 35 -6.21 29.87 19.18
CA ILE A 35 -6.35 28.55 18.56
C ILE A 35 -5.10 27.73 18.85
N ILE A 36 -5.28 26.55 19.44
CA ILE A 36 -4.21 25.60 19.76
C ILE A 36 -4.53 24.29 19.08
N LEU A 37 -3.68 23.86 18.14
CA LEU A 37 -3.81 22.57 17.47
C LEU A 37 -2.84 21.57 18.10
N LYS A 38 -3.33 20.36 18.40
CA LYS A 38 -2.58 19.30 19.07
C LYS A 38 -2.74 17.99 18.32
N LYS A 39 -1.70 17.16 18.31
CA LYS A 39 -1.80 15.74 17.96
C LYS A 39 -1.88 14.93 19.25
N LYS A 40 -2.91 14.10 19.38
CA LYS A 40 -3.08 13.22 20.55
C LYS A 40 -2.11 12.05 20.47
N ALA A 41 -1.55 11.67 21.61
CA ALA A 41 -0.77 10.44 21.76
C ALA A 41 -0.92 9.90 23.18
N GLU A 42 -0.72 8.59 23.35
CA GLU A 42 -0.84 7.92 24.66
C GLU A 42 0.14 8.49 25.70
N THR A 43 1.34 8.85 25.25
CA THR A 43 2.40 9.42 26.11
C THR A 43 2.28 10.93 26.31
N GLY A 44 1.21 11.54 25.80
CA GLY A 44 0.93 12.97 25.93
C GLY A 44 0.75 13.69 24.59
N ASP A 45 -0.06 14.75 24.62
CA ASP A 45 -0.39 15.53 23.43
C ASP A 45 0.79 16.38 22.97
N THR A 46 0.99 16.44 21.65
CA THR A 46 2.00 17.30 21.02
C THR A 46 1.34 18.55 20.45
N VAL A 47 1.71 19.74 20.95
CA VAL A 47 1.26 21.01 20.38
C VAL A 47 1.93 21.22 19.02
N LEU A 48 1.12 21.47 17.99
CA LEU A 48 1.57 21.66 16.63
C LEU A 48 1.87 23.14 16.36
N LYS A 49 2.95 23.39 15.62
CA LYS A 49 3.30 24.75 15.17
C LYS A 49 2.40 25.13 14.00
N SER A 50 1.20 25.62 14.30
CA SER A 50 0.25 26.12 13.31
C SER A 50 0.48 27.60 13.00
N ILE A 51 0.15 27.99 11.77
CA ILE A 51 0.12 29.38 11.30
C ILE A 51 -1.35 29.68 11.00
N ASP A 52 -1.91 30.69 11.66
CA ASP A 52 -3.33 31.07 11.53
C ASP A 52 -4.31 29.90 11.73
N GLY A 53 -3.98 28.97 12.63
CA GLY A 53 -4.80 27.79 12.91
C GLY A 53 -4.62 26.63 11.92
N ALA A 54 -3.74 26.76 10.92
CA ALA A 54 -3.43 25.72 9.95
C ALA A 54 -2.07 25.05 10.21
N TYR A 55 -2.02 23.73 10.12
CA TYR A 55 -0.82 22.91 10.20
C TYR A 55 -0.65 22.08 8.92
N THR A 56 0.52 22.16 8.31
CA THR A 56 0.82 21.48 7.04
C THR A 56 1.72 20.28 7.26
N ILE A 57 1.25 19.10 6.88
CA ILE A 57 2.03 17.87 6.79
C ILE A 57 2.48 17.72 5.35
N ARG A 58 3.79 17.84 5.10
CA ARG A 58 4.38 17.61 3.78
C ARG A 58 4.86 16.18 3.69
N LYS A 59 4.52 15.49 2.59
CA LYS A 59 4.87 14.08 2.38
C LYS A 59 4.42 13.20 3.55
N ALA A 60 3.11 13.11 3.75
CA ALA A 60 2.49 12.36 4.83
C ALA A 60 3.08 10.96 4.97
N GLN A 61 3.29 10.53 6.21
CA GLN A 61 3.82 9.23 6.59
C GLN A 61 2.82 8.50 7.47
N LEU A 62 2.93 7.17 7.59
CA LEU A 62 2.06 6.37 8.46
C LEU A 62 2.05 6.87 9.92
N LYS A 63 3.21 7.37 10.41
CA LYS A 63 3.33 7.97 11.74
C LYS A 63 2.55 9.26 11.90
N ASP A 64 2.16 9.93 10.81
CA ASP A 64 1.39 11.18 10.86
C ASP A 64 -0.10 10.90 11.07
N ALA A 65 -0.56 9.67 10.82
CA ALA A 65 -1.90 9.24 11.16
C ALA A 65 -2.18 9.39 12.67
N GLY A 66 -3.45 9.51 13.02
CA GLY A 66 -3.93 9.62 14.39
C GLY A 66 -4.93 10.76 14.61
N VAL A 67 -5.23 11.02 15.88
CA VAL A 67 -6.23 12.03 16.26
C VAL A 67 -5.59 13.39 16.39
N TYR A 68 -6.19 14.37 15.73
CA TYR A 68 -5.85 15.79 15.83
C TYR A 68 -6.97 16.52 16.54
N GLU A 69 -6.61 17.37 17.49
CA GLU A 69 -7.53 18.11 18.34
C GLU A 69 -7.24 19.60 18.25
N CYS A 70 -8.28 20.40 18.03
CA CYS A 70 -8.22 21.83 18.10
C CYS A 70 -8.93 22.33 19.36
N GLU A 71 -8.22 23.15 20.13
CA GLU A 71 -8.73 23.90 21.25
C GLU A 71 -8.83 25.37 20.87
N SER A 72 -10.03 25.91 20.94
CA SER A 72 -10.30 27.34 20.80
C SER A 72 -10.63 27.91 22.18
N LYS A 73 -9.95 28.98 22.59
CA LYS A 73 -10.09 29.58 23.93
C LYS A 73 -10.27 31.08 23.85
N ASN A 74 -11.18 31.61 24.65
CA ASN A 74 -11.33 33.06 24.90
C ASN A 74 -11.48 33.34 26.40
N LYS A 75 -11.62 34.62 26.79
CA LYS A 75 -11.81 35.04 28.19
C LYS A 75 -13.01 34.39 28.89
N VAL A 76 -13.99 33.90 28.14
CA VAL A 76 -15.25 33.34 28.65
C VAL A 76 -15.20 31.80 28.74
N GLY A 77 -14.23 31.14 28.10
CA GLY A 77 -13.99 29.71 28.22
C GLY A 77 -13.39 29.08 26.95
N SER A 78 -13.47 27.74 26.84
CA SER A 78 -12.89 26.99 25.73
C SER A 78 -13.89 26.05 25.03
N GLN A 79 -13.53 25.65 23.81
CA GLN A 79 -14.21 24.65 22.99
C GLN A 79 -13.17 23.73 22.35
N LEU A 80 -13.53 22.45 22.20
CA LEU A 80 -12.67 21.43 21.63
C LEU A 80 -13.35 20.77 20.42
N ARG A 81 -12.57 20.48 19.39
CA ARG A 81 -13.00 19.66 18.25
C ARG A 81 -11.88 18.73 17.84
N SER A 82 -12.21 17.51 17.43
CA SER A 82 -11.24 16.51 17.00
C SER A 82 -11.61 15.93 15.63
N LEU A 83 -10.58 15.51 14.88
CA LEU A 83 -10.70 14.65 13.70
C LEU A 83 -9.62 13.57 13.72
N THR A 84 -9.81 12.53 12.93
CA THR A 84 -8.82 11.46 12.78
C THR A 84 -8.25 11.49 11.38
N LEU A 85 -6.93 11.65 11.26
CA LEU A 85 -6.25 11.53 9.98
C LEU A 85 -5.83 10.08 9.76
N ASP A 86 -6.31 9.50 8.67
CA ASP A 86 -5.89 8.22 8.13
C ASP A 86 -4.85 8.44 7.02
N VAL A 87 -3.75 7.70 7.08
CA VAL A 87 -2.68 7.73 6.07
C VAL A 87 -2.50 6.32 5.55
N GLN A 88 -2.93 6.09 4.32
CA GLN A 88 -2.80 4.81 3.64
C GLN A 88 -1.38 4.66 3.11
N GLY A 89 -0.72 3.57 3.51
CA GLY A 89 0.60 3.22 2.98
C GLY A 89 0.54 3.09 1.46
N ARG A 90 1.66 3.38 0.78
CA ARG A 90 1.77 2.98 -0.63
C ARG A 90 1.60 1.47 -0.69
N GLU A 91 0.58 1.01 -1.41
CA GLU A 91 0.56 -0.37 -1.87
C GLU A 91 1.81 -0.55 -2.73
N ASN A 92 2.85 -1.10 -2.12
CA ASN A 92 3.87 -1.76 -2.88
C ASN A 92 3.15 -2.99 -3.43
N ASN A 93 2.47 -2.84 -4.56
CA ASN A 93 2.26 -3.92 -5.52
C ASN A 93 3.67 -4.32 -5.99
N LYS A 94 4.41 -4.95 -5.09
CA LYS A 94 5.18 -6.09 -5.50
C LYS A 94 4.09 -7.04 -5.95
N ASP A 95 3.86 -7.09 -7.24
CA ASP A 95 3.41 -8.30 -7.91
C ASP A 95 4.44 -9.36 -7.55
N TYR A 96 4.36 -9.81 -6.29
CA TYR A 96 5.17 -10.81 -5.66
C TYR A 96 4.68 -12.04 -6.38
N PHE A 97 5.34 -12.32 -7.50
CA PHE A 97 5.32 -13.57 -8.21
C PHE A 97 5.17 -14.66 -7.14
N SER A 98 3.95 -15.20 -7.02
CA SER A 98 3.67 -16.15 -5.95
C SER A 98 4.72 -17.25 -6.03
N PRO A 99 5.30 -17.69 -4.91
CA PRO A 99 6.20 -18.84 -4.91
C PRO A 99 5.60 -20.02 -5.68
N GLU A 100 4.27 -20.17 -5.65
CA GLU A 100 3.51 -21.16 -6.43
C GLU A 100 3.66 -20.96 -7.95
N LEU A 101 3.58 -19.72 -8.44
CA LEU A 101 3.73 -19.40 -9.85
C LEU A 101 5.17 -19.65 -10.35
N LEU A 102 6.16 -19.35 -9.51
CA LEU A 102 7.56 -19.69 -9.81
C LEU A 102 7.76 -21.21 -9.87
N VAL A 103 7.22 -21.96 -8.90
CA VAL A 103 7.31 -23.43 -8.89
C VAL A 103 6.66 -24.03 -10.14
N LEU A 104 5.49 -23.54 -10.55
CA LEU A 104 4.81 -23.99 -11.78
C LEU A 104 5.65 -23.67 -13.04
N TYR A 105 6.29 -22.51 -13.08
CA TYR A 105 7.15 -22.10 -14.20
C TYR A 105 8.41 -22.98 -14.31
N PHE A 106 9.08 -23.25 -13.19
CA PHE A 106 10.25 -24.13 -13.18
C PHE A 106 9.89 -25.58 -13.48
N ALA A 107 8.77 -26.08 -12.96
CA ALA A 107 8.30 -27.43 -13.24
C ALA A 107 7.98 -27.62 -14.72
N SER A 108 7.24 -26.68 -15.34
CA SER A 108 6.90 -26.76 -16.76
C SER A 108 8.12 -26.70 -17.68
N SER A 109 9.11 -25.86 -17.35
CA SER A 109 10.37 -25.79 -18.11
C SER A 109 11.20 -27.08 -18.07
N LEU A 110 11.06 -27.91 -17.05
CA LEU A 110 11.74 -29.22 -16.96
C LEU A 110 10.92 -30.35 -17.60
N ILE A 111 9.59 -30.33 -17.45
CA ILE A 111 8.71 -31.39 -17.92
C ILE A 111 8.60 -31.41 -19.45
N ILE A 112 8.44 -30.24 -20.09
CA ILE A 112 8.28 -30.12 -21.55
C ILE A 112 9.47 -30.74 -22.32
N PRO A 113 10.75 -30.37 -22.04
CA PRO A 113 11.88 -30.97 -22.73
C PRO A 113 12.07 -32.45 -22.39
N ALA A 114 11.78 -32.88 -21.15
CA ALA A 114 11.86 -34.29 -20.79
C ALA A 114 10.87 -35.15 -21.59
N ILE A 115 9.60 -34.71 -21.70
CA ILE A 115 8.59 -35.38 -22.53
C ILE A 115 9.02 -35.38 -23.99
N GLY A 116 9.50 -34.24 -24.51
CA GLY A 116 10.02 -34.15 -25.87
C GLY A 116 11.17 -35.12 -26.15
N MET A 117 12.12 -35.25 -25.21
CA MET A 117 13.24 -36.18 -25.30
C MET A 117 12.79 -37.64 -25.23
N ILE A 118 11.84 -37.99 -24.35
CA ILE A 118 11.28 -39.34 -24.27
C ILE A 118 10.59 -39.71 -25.59
N ILE A 119 9.75 -38.82 -26.14
CA ILE A 119 9.09 -39.02 -27.43
C ILE A 119 10.14 -39.16 -28.55
N TYR A 120 11.17 -38.32 -28.55
CA TYR A 120 12.26 -38.39 -29.53
C TYR A 120 12.97 -39.75 -29.48
N PHE A 121 13.35 -40.22 -28.29
CA PHE A 121 14.03 -41.51 -28.13
C PHE A 121 13.13 -42.69 -28.48
N ALA A 122 11.85 -42.66 -28.10
CA ALA A 122 10.89 -43.69 -28.48
C ALA A 122 10.75 -43.80 -30.00
N ARG A 123 10.61 -42.66 -30.70
CA ARG A 123 10.58 -42.61 -32.17
C ARG A 123 11.87 -43.15 -32.78
N LYS A 124 13.03 -42.73 -32.24
CA LYS A 124 14.35 -43.19 -32.72
C LYS A 124 14.54 -44.69 -32.53
N ALA A 125 14.10 -45.26 -31.41
CA ALA A 125 14.16 -46.69 -31.14
C ALA A 125 13.22 -47.48 -32.06
N ASN A 126 11.99 -46.98 -32.27
CA ASN A 126 11.05 -47.62 -33.19
C ASN A 126 11.57 -47.62 -34.63
N MET A 127 12.19 -46.52 -35.09
CA MET A 127 12.85 -46.50 -36.41
C MET A 127 13.97 -47.55 -36.50
N LYS A 128 14.85 -47.65 -35.50
CA LYS A 128 15.91 -48.67 -35.48
C LYS A 128 15.36 -50.09 -35.47
N GLY A 129 14.28 -50.34 -34.73
CA GLY A 129 13.56 -51.61 -34.70
C GLY A 129 13.03 -52.00 -36.08
N SER A 130 12.35 -51.08 -36.78
CA SER A 130 11.83 -51.32 -38.13
C SER A 130 12.93 -51.66 -39.14
N TYR A 131 14.07 -50.95 -39.14
CA TYR A 131 15.19 -51.28 -40.04
C TYR A 131 15.79 -52.66 -39.75
N SER A 132 15.93 -53.03 -38.46
CA SER A 132 16.46 -54.34 -38.08
C SER A 132 15.58 -55.51 -38.52
N LEU A 133 14.25 -55.34 -38.54
CA LEU A 133 13.33 -56.35 -39.05
C LEU A 133 13.38 -56.49 -40.57
N VAL A 134 13.47 -55.38 -41.31
CA VAL A 134 13.60 -55.42 -42.77
C VAL A 134 14.89 -56.13 -43.19
N GLU A 135 15.98 -55.91 -42.46
CA GLU A 135 17.26 -56.57 -42.71
C GLU A 135 17.24 -58.06 -42.33
N ALA A 136 16.60 -58.41 -41.21
CA ALA A 136 16.34 -59.81 -40.85
C ALA A 136 15.48 -60.53 -41.89
N GLN A 137 14.47 -59.86 -42.46
CA GLN A 137 13.63 -60.38 -43.53
C GLN A 137 14.39 -60.51 -44.86
N LYS A 138 15.28 -59.56 -45.19
CA LYS A 138 16.11 -59.61 -46.40
C LYS A 138 17.18 -60.70 -46.35
N SER A 139 17.66 -61.09 -45.16
CA SER A 139 18.60 -62.22 -45.00
C SER A 139 17.95 -63.60 -45.15
N LYS A 140 16.61 -63.67 -45.17
CA LYS A 140 15.83 -64.92 -45.19
C LYS A 140 15.34 -65.31 -46.60
N VAL A 141 15.70 -64.54 -47.63
CA VAL A 141 15.43 -64.79 -49.06
C VAL A 141 16.75 -65.09 -49.76
#